data_AF-A0A1D1UGX8-F1
#
_entry.id   AF-A0A1D1UGX8-F1
#
_cell.length_a   1.000
_cell.length_b   1.000
_cell.length_c   1.000
_cell.angle_alpha   90.00
_cell.angle_beta   90.00
_cell.angle_gamma   90.00
#
_symmetry.space_group_name_H-M   'P 1'
#
loop_
_entity.id
_entity.type
_entity.pdbx_description
1 polymer ?
#
loop_
_entity_poly.entity_id
_entity_poly.type
_entity_poly.pdbx_seq_one_letter_code
_entity_poly.pdbx_strand_id
1 'polypeptide(L)'
;MENDGVLHIWNLMNMVYHPLVGVHACLAIYPLYVANPKETARVIRTIINPFAPLFRLLDSNDNRVNDAVLHLVCLLTQDDDLLAMMSDVGFCPAVSRHIKSE
;
A
#
# COMPACT_ATOMS: atom_id res chain seq x y z
N MET A 1 -13.49 0.40 -19.96
CA MET A 1 -13.25 -0.69 -18.98
C MET A 1 -11.90 -0.46 -18.31
N GLU A 2 -11.63 0.77 -17.88
CA GLU A 2 -10.28 1.19 -17.48
C GLU A 2 -10.21 1.27 -15.96
N ASN A 3 -9.26 0.55 -15.38
CA ASN A 3 -8.80 0.61 -13.98
C ASN A 3 -9.43 -0.28 -12.90
N ASP A 4 -10.16 -1.32 -13.29
CA ASP A 4 -10.50 -2.41 -12.36
C ASP A 4 -9.26 -3.13 -11.80
N GLY A 5 -8.14 -3.16 -12.52
CA GLY A 5 -6.95 -3.91 -12.12
C GLY A 5 -6.29 -3.41 -10.82
N VAL A 6 -6.07 -2.10 -10.69
CA VAL A 6 -5.50 -1.49 -9.46
C VAL A 6 -6.42 -1.77 -8.29
N LEU A 7 -7.73 -1.55 -8.45
CA LEU A 7 -8.73 -1.78 -7.41
C LEU A 7 -8.79 -3.26 -7.00
N HIS A 8 -8.78 -4.19 -7.95
CA HIS A 8 -8.77 -5.63 -7.66
C HIS A 8 -7.53 -6.04 -6.89
N ILE A 9 -6.33 -5.60 -7.32
CA ILE A 9 -5.08 -5.89 -6.61
C ILE A 9 -5.11 -5.26 -5.21
N TRP A 10 -5.64 -4.05 -5.07
CA TRP A 10 -5.77 -3.40 -3.78
C TRP A 10 -6.68 -4.19 -2.83
N ASN A 11 -7.78 -4.72 -3.35
CA ASN A 11 -8.70 -5.57 -2.60
C ASN A 11 -8.08 -6.90 -2.19
N LEU A 12 -7.12 -7.45 -2.95
CA LEU A 12 -6.36 -8.64 -2.52
C LEU A 12 -5.57 -8.37 -1.23
N MET A 13 -5.05 -7.16 -1.02
CA MET A 13 -4.41 -6.77 0.24
C MET A 13 -5.40 -6.72 1.42
N ASN A 14 -6.71 -6.62 1.15
CA ASN A 14 -7.75 -6.68 2.17
C ASN A 14 -8.16 -8.12 2.54
N MET A 15 -7.98 -9.06 1.63
CA MET A 15 -8.40 -10.46 1.79
C MET A 15 -7.23 -11.39 2.12
N VAL A 16 -6.21 -10.88 2.81
CA VAL A 16 -4.98 -11.62 3.08
C VAL A 16 -5.24 -12.70 4.13
N TYR A 17 -5.51 -13.92 3.64
CA TYR A 17 -5.48 -15.15 4.44
C TYR A 17 -4.07 -15.78 4.47
N HIS A 18 -3.18 -15.36 3.56
CA HIS A 18 -1.82 -15.88 3.43
C HIS A 18 -0.80 -14.75 3.18
N PRO A 19 0.31 -14.65 3.95
CA PRO A 19 1.29 -13.56 3.85
C PRO A 19 1.78 -13.27 2.42
N LEU A 20 2.06 -14.33 1.64
CA LEU A 20 2.49 -14.19 0.24
C LEU A 20 1.48 -13.46 -0.67
N VAL A 21 0.17 -13.53 -0.39
CA VAL A 21 -0.81 -12.77 -1.16
C VAL A 21 -0.63 -11.27 -0.92
N GLY A 22 -0.36 -10.87 0.33
CA GLY A 22 -0.04 -9.49 0.67
C GLY A 22 1.22 -9.02 -0.04
N VAL A 23 2.31 -9.81 0.01
CA VAL A 23 3.57 -9.51 -0.68
C VAL A 23 3.34 -9.30 -2.18
N HIS A 24 2.72 -10.26 -2.85
CA HIS A 24 2.52 -10.19 -4.30
C HIS A 24 1.55 -9.08 -4.71
N ALA A 25 0.52 -8.80 -3.90
CA ALA A 25 -0.39 -7.69 -4.16
C ALA A 25 0.35 -6.34 -4.06
N CYS A 26 1.18 -6.14 -3.01
CA CYS A 26 2.00 -4.92 -2.90
C CYS A 26 2.95 -4.76 -4.11
N LEU A 27 3.63 -5.84 -4.51
CA LEU A 27 4.55 -5.83 -5.64
C LEU A 27 3.85 -5.62 -6.99
N ALA A 28 2.62 -6.12 -7.15
CA ALA A 28 1.86 -5.99 -8.39
C ALA A 28 1.38 -4.56 -8.65
N ILE A 29 1.27 -3.72 -7.62
CA ILE A 29 0.97 -2.29 -7.80
C ILE A 29 2.14 -1.55 -8.45
N TYR A 30 3.39 -1.93 -8.16
CA TYR A 30 4.58 -1.23 -8.63
C TYR A 30 4.58 -1.00 -10.16
N PRO A 31 4.47 -2.03 -11.03
CA PRO A 31 4.48 -1.82 -12.47
C PRO A 31 3.30 -0.99 -12.97
N LEU A 32 2.13 -1.06 -12.30
CA LEU A 32 0.96 -0.25 -12.66
C LEU A 32 1.20 1.23 -12.35
N TYR A 33 1.75 1.51 -11.17
CA TYR A 33 2.11 2.85 -10.76
C TYR A 33 3.18 3.45 -11.68
N VAL A 34 4.25 2.70 -12.01
CA VAL A 34 5.29 3.18 -12.93
C VAL A 34 4.74 3.44 -14.33
N ALA A 35 3.81 2.61 -14.82
CA ALA A 35 3.20 2.81 -16.13
C ALA A 35 2.29 4.04 -16.18
N ASN A 36 1.54 4.33 -15.10
CA ASN A 36 0.68 5.50 -15.02
C ASN A 36 0.49 5.97 -13.56
N PRO A 37 1.41 6.80 -13.03
CA PRO A 37 1.39 7.19 -11.61
C PRO A 37 0.13 7.97 -11.24
N LYS A 38 -0.25 8.94 -12.09
CA LYS A 38 -1.39 9.82 -11.86
C LYS A 38 -2.69 9.03 -11.78
N GLU A 39 -2.92 8.11 -12.70
CA GLU A 39 -4.15 7.33 -12.73
C GLU A 39 -4.19 6.30 -11.60
N THR A 40 -3.06 5.63 -11.33
CA THR A 40 -2.98 4.68 -10.22
C THR A 40 -3.26 5.39 -8.89
N ALA A 41 -2.66 6.56 -8.65
CA ALA A 41 -2.93 7.37 -7.48
C ALA A 41 -4.39 7.85 -7.42
N ARG A 42 -4.97 8.27 -8.56
CA ARG A 42 -6.38 8.66 -8.66
C ARG A 42 -7.29 7.50 -8.22
N VAL A 43 -7.04 6.28 -8.70
CA VAL A 43 -7.83 5.10 -8.33
C VAL A 43 -7.70 4.81 -6.83
N ILE A 44 -6.50 4.80 -6.28
CA ILE A 44 -6.27 4.56 -4.85
C ILE A 44 -7.03 5.58 -3.99
N ARG A 45 -7.05 6.85 -4.39
CA ARG A 45 -7.80 7.91 -3.69
C ARG A 45 -9.31 7.71 -3.69
N THR A 46 -9.86 6.93 -4.64
CA THR A 46 -11.29 6.58 -4.65
C THR A 46 -11.65 5.42 -3.72
N ILE A 47 -10.66 4.70 -3.20
CA ILE A 47 -10.88 3.56 -2.30
C ILE A 47 -11.24 4.10 -0.92
N ILE A 48 -12.32 3.58 -0.34
CA ILE A 48 -12.69 3.88 1.06
C ILE A 48 -11.64 3.28 1.98
N ASN A 49 -11.01 4.10 2.82
CA ASN A 49 -9.95 3.71 3.74
C ASN A 49 -8.77 3.00 3.04
N PRO A 50 -8.09 3.66 2.08
CA PRO A 50 -7.14 3.01 1.18
C PRO A 50 -5.93 2.39 1.90
N PHE A 51 -5.55 2.93 3.06
CA PHE A 51 -4.34 2.53 3.78
C PHE A 51 -4.58 1.54 4.93
N ALA A 52 -5.83 1.23 5.26
CA ALA A 52 -6.17 0.20 6.25
C ALA A 52 -5.46 -1.14 6.01
N PRO A 53 -5.41 -1.69 4.77
CA PRO A 53 -4.64 -2.91 4.51
C PRO A 53 -3.15 -2.76 4.76
N LEU A 54 -2.57 -1.59 4.49
CA LEU A 54 -1.13 -1.36 4.68
C LEU A 54 -0.76 -1.36 6.16
N PHE A 55 -1.56 -0.73 7.03
CA PHE A 55 -1.36 -0.81 8.48
C PHE A 55 -1.39 -2.25 8.99
N ARG A 56 -2.41 -3.02 8.58
CA ARG A 56 -2.55 -4.41 8.99
C ARG A 56 -1.38 -5.28 8.50
N LEU A 57 -0.89 -5.03 7.29
CA LEU A 57 0.24 -5.77 6.74
C LEU A 57 1.55 -5.38 7.41
N LEU A 58 1.71 -4.12 7.84
CA LEU A 58 2.89 -3.66 8.57
C LEU A 58 3.01 -4.27 9.98
N ASP A 59 1.89 -4.72 10.56
CA ASP A 59 1.85 -5.45 11.83
C ASP A 59 2.18 -6.95 11.68
N SER A 60 2.59 -7.40 10.48
CA SER A 60 2.93 -8.80 10.19
C SER A 60 4.28 -9.19 10.80
N ASN A 61 4.38 -10.42 11.31
CA ASN A 61 5.66 -11.02 11.75
C ASN A 61 6.50 -11.57 10.58
N ASP A 62 6.04 -11.43 9.33
CA ASP A 62 6.76 -11.85 8.13
C ASP A 62 7.47 -10.65 7.51
N ASN A 63 8.79 -10.59 7.66
CA ASN A 63 9.60 -9.47 7.16
C ASN A 63 9.42 -9.22 5.66
N ARG A 64 9.07 -10.24 4.86
CA ARG A 64 8.82 -10.06 3.42
C ARG A 64 7.57 -9.22 3.16
N VAL A 65 6.57 -9.34 4.04
CA VAL A 65 5.36 -8.50 4.00
C VAL A 65 5.74 -7.07 4.35
N ASN A 66 6.53 -6.89 5.41
CA ASN A 66 6.95 -5.57 5.87
C ASN A 66 7.77 -4.84 4.79
N ASP A 67 8.76 -5.52 4.20
CA ASP A 67 9.56 -5.00 3.09
C ASP A 67 8.69 -4.59 1.89
N ALA A 68 7.72 -5.43 1.52
CA ALA A 68 6.82 -5.14 0.41
C ALA A 68 5.90 -3.95 0.68
N VAL A 69 5.39 -3.82 1.91
CA VAL A 69 4.57 -2.68 2.34
C VAL A 69 5.39 -1.40 2.34
N LEU A 70 6.59 -1.42 2.93
CA LEU A 70 7.47 -0.25 3.00
C LEU A 70 7.87 0.22 1.59
N HIS A 71 8.20 -0.70 0.69
CA HIS A 71 8.48 -0.37 -0.71
C HIS A 71 7.27 0.30 -1.38
N LEU A 72 6.07 -0.29 -1.22
CA LEU A 72 4.85 0.28 -1.78
C LEU A 72 4.58 1.68 -1.19
N VAL A 73 4.78 1.88 0.11
CA VAL A 73 4.59 3.18 0.76
C VAL A 73 5.55 4.21 0.16
N CYS A 74 6.83 3.89 0.04
CA CYS A 74 7.81 4.78 -0.59
C CYS A 74 7.39 5.20 -2.02
N LEU A 75 6.83 4.27 -2.79
CA LEU A 75 6.32 4.54 -4.12
C LEU A 75 5.13 5.51 -4.10
N LEU A 76 4.16 5.27 -3.23
CA LEU A 76 2.93 6.06 -3.13
C LEU A 76 3.19 7.47 -2.60
N THR A 77 4.17 7.64 -1.72
CA THR A 77 4.57 8.95 -1.18
C THR A 77 5.19 9.89 -2.22
N GLN A 78 5.42 9.42 -3.46
CA GLN A 78 5.83 10.29 -4.57
C GLN A 78 4.67 11.13 -5.13
N ASP A 79 3.42 10.79 -4.81
CA ASP A 79 2.24 11.60 -5.11
C ASP A 79 1.86 12.43 -3.87
N ASP A 80 1.81 13.76 -4.03
CA ASP A 80 1.60 14.69 -2.92
C ASP A 80 0.24 14.50 -2.21
N ASP A 81 -0.82 14.16 -2.96
CA ASP A 81 -2.15 13.91 -2.39
C ASP A 81 -2.12 12.63 -1.54
N LEU A 82 -1.52 11.55 -2.05
CA LEU A 82 -1.36 10.31 -1.31
C LEU A 82 -0.48 10.51 -0.07
N LEU A 83 0.62 11.26 -0.17
CA LEU A 83 1.48 11.58 0.98
C LEU A 83 0.71 12.36 2.06
N ALA A 84 -0.09 13.36 1.67
CA ALA A 84 -0.93 14.11 2.60
C ALA A 84 -1.94 13.20 3.29
N MET A 85 -2.68 12.38 2.52
CA MET A 85 -3.65 11.44 3.10
C MET A 85 -3.00 10.40 4.02
N MET A 86 -1.82 9.88 3.68
CA MET A 86 -1.06 8.96 4.53
C MET A 86 -0.64 9.62 5.84
N SER A 87 -0.22 10.89 5.76
CA SER A 87 0.16 11.67 6.94
C SER A 87 -1.04 11.88 7.87
N ASP A 88 -2.20 12.21 7.32
CA ASP A 88 -3.44 12.46 8.08
C ASP A 88 -3.93 11.23 8.84
N VAL A 89 -3.76 10.03 8.27
CA VAL A 89 -4.15 8.77 8.94
C VAL A 89 -3.08 8.24 9.90
N GLY A 90 -1.97 8.96 10.09
CA GLY A 90 -0.92 8.60 11.04
C GLY A 90 0.02 7.49 10.54
N PHE A 91 0.21 7.36 9.22
CA PHE A 91 1.11 6.35 8.66
C PHE A 91 2.57 6.59 9.05
N CYS A 92 3.02 7.85 9.07
CA CYS A 92 4.40 8.21 9.48
C CYS A 92 4.75 7.74 10.91
N PRO A 93 3.92 8.03 11.95
CA PRO A 93 4.11 7.43 13.27
C PRO A 93 4.13 5.89 13.28
N ALA A 94 3.32 5.23 12.45
CA ALA A 94 3.29 3.76 12.40
C ALA A 94 4.59 3.17 11.86
N VAL A 95 5.12 3.72 10.75
CA VAL A 95 6.43 3.33 10.22
C VAL A 95 7.55 3.59 11.23
N SER A 96 7.51 4.74 11.92
CA SER A 96 8.52 5.03 12.95
C SER A 96 8.50 4.04 14.11
N ARG A 97 7.32 3.57 14.54
CA ARG A 97 7.21 2.52 15.56
C ARG A 97 7.75 1.18 15.05
N HIS A 98 7.40 0.81 13.82
CA HIS A 98 7.84 -0.43 13.19
C HIS A 98 9.37 -0.54 13.15
N ILE A 99 10.06 0.52 12.72
CA ILE A 99 11.54 0.57 12.66
C ILE A 99 12.18 0.43 14.06
N LYS A 100 11.50 0.88 15.13
CA LYS A 100 12.02 0.78 16.51
C LYS A 100 11.78 -0.58 17.15
N SER A 101 10.90 -1.41 16.57
CA SER A 101 10.56 -2.73 17.09
C SER A 101 11.35 -3.87 16.45
N GLU A 102 12.03 -3.61 15.32
CA GLU A 102 13.04 -4.50 14.76
C GLU A 102 14.38 -4.39 15.50
#